data_AF-A0AAV5ZNT1-F1
#
_entry.id   AF-A0AAV5ZNT1-F1
#
_cell.length_a   1.000
_cell.length_b   1.000
_cell.length_c   1.000
_cell.angle_alpha   90.00
_cell.angle_beta   90.00
_cell.angle_gamma   90.00
#
_symmetry.space_group_name_H-M   'P 1'
#
loop_
_entity.id
_entity.type
_entity.pdbx_description
1 polymer ?
#
loop_
_entity_poly.entity_id
_entity_poly.type
_entity_poly.pdbx_seq_one_letter_code
_entity_poly.pdbx_strand_id
1 'polypeptide(L)' 'MSLCASCGLQLSGDAALCPHHHCVYGDDWAVANRIMCDFFHRKKVPPRLAQQERDDDFWAHTAEAA' A
#
# COMPACT_ATOMS: atom_id res chain seq x y z
N MET A 1 -22.79 -3.44 4.43
CA MET A 1 -21.60 -2.86 5.10
C MET A 1 -20.58 -3.98 5.25
N SER A 2 -19.57 -4.02 4.38
CA SER A 2 -18.47 -4.99 4.45
C SER A 2 -17.23 -4.36 5.08
N LEU A 3 -16.32 -5.19 5.59
CA LEU A 3 -15.00 -4.75 6.06
C LEU A 3 -13.95 -5.08 4.99
N CYS A 4 -12.93 -4.24 4.87
CA CYS A 4 -11.75 -4.54 4.07
C CYS A 4 -11.08 -5.82 4.58
N ALA A 5 -10.91 -6.82 3.71
CA ALA A 5 -10.29 -8.10 4.07
C ALA A 5 -8.83 -7.98 4.55
N SER A 6 -8.13 -6.89 4.18
CA SER A 6 -6.72 -6.68 4.54
C SER A 6 -6.50 -5.87 5.82
N CYS A 7 -7.37 -4.90 6.13
CA CYS A 7 -7.15 -3.99 7.26
C CYS A 7 -8.37 -3.73 8.14
N GLY A 8 -9.54 -4.28 7.80
CA GLY A 8 -10.76 -4.14 8.61
C GLY A 8 -11.48 -2.79 8.48
N LEU A 9 -11.05 -1.90 7.58
CA LEU A 9 -11.75 -0.62 7.35
C LEU A 9 -13.19 -0.84 6.86
N GLN A 10 -14.16 -0.09 7.40
CA GLN A 10 -15.56 -0.11 6.97
C GLN A 10 -15.69 0.40 5.53
N LEU A 11 -16.31 -0.39 4.66
CA LEU A 11 -16.49 -0.06 3.24
C LEU A 11 -17.90 0.44 2.96
N SER A 12 -18.00 1.38 2.01
CA SER A 12 -19.24 2.01 1.54
C SER A 12 -20.01 1.18 0.50
N GLY A 13 -19.58 -0.05 0.21
CA GLY A 13 -20.16 -0.93 -0.80
C GLY A 13 -19.67 -2.36 -0.67
N ASP A 14 -19.88 -3.18 -1.70
CA ASP A 14 -19.61 -4.63 -1.66
C ASP A 14 -18.18 -5.01 -2.10
N ALA A 15 -17.29 -4.03 -2.23
CA ALA A 15 -15.87 -4.30 -2.49
C ALA A 15 -15.26 -5.13 -1.33
N ALA A 16 -14.29 -5.99 -1.65
CA ALA A 16 -13.57 -6.77 -0.64
C ALA A 16 -12.37 -6.01 -0.05
N LEU A 17 -11.86 -4.98 -0.74
CA LEU A 17 -10.67 -4.21 -0.36
C LEU A 17 -10.97 -2.71 -0.43
N CYS A 18 -10.46 -1.94 0.54
CA CYS A 18 -10.56 -0.46 0.53
C CYS A 18 -9.65 0.15 -0.53
N PRO A 19 -9.85 1.40 -0.97
CA PRO A 19 -8.99 2.06 -1.96
C PRO A 19 -7.47 2.00 -1.68
N HIS A 20 -7.06 1.94 -0.40
CA HIS A 20 -5.65 1.77 -0.01
C HIS A 20 -5.07 0.39 -0.32
N HIS A 21 -5.91 -0.65 -0.28
CA HIS A 21 -5.53 -2.05 -0.56
C HIS A 21 -6.10 -2.58 -1.88
N HIS A 22 -6.98 -1.80 -2.51
CA HIS A 22 -7.48 -2.02 -3.84
C HIS A 22 -6.36 -1.63 -4.81
N CYS A 23 -5.36 -2.52 -4.90
CA CYS A 23 -4.29 -2.36 -5.88
C CYS A 23 -4.91 -2.52 -7.27
N VAL A 24 -5.14 -1.39 -7.95
CA VAL A 24 -5.69 -1.35 -9.32
C VAL A 24 -4.62 -1.69 -10.36
N TYR A 25 -3.35 -1.61 -9.99
CA TYR A 25 -2.28 -1.93 -10.91
C TYR A 25 -2.08 -3.43 -10.90
N GLY A 26 -2.12 -4.03 -12.09
CA GLY A 26 -1.65 -5.40 -12.31
C GLY A 26 -0.15 -5.48 -12.05
N ASP A 27 0.26 -5.26 -10.81
CA ASP A 27 1.56 -5.65 -10.34
C ASP A 27 1.63 -7.15 -10.59
N ASP A 28 2.50 -7.54 -11.51
CA ASP A 28 2.78 -8.93 -11.81
C ASP A 28 2.84 -9.69 -10.48
N TRP A 29 1.99 -10.70 -10.33
CA TRP A 29 1.92 -11.53 -9.13
C TRP A 29 3.32 -11.93 -8.65
N ALA A 30 4.27 -12.11 -9.56
CA ALA A 30 5.66 -12.39 -9.23
C ALA A 30 6.36 -11.23 -8.50
N VAL A 31 6.10 -9.97 -8.87
CA VAL A 31 6.64 -8.76 -8.22
C VAL A 31 6.12 -8.63 -6.80
N ALA A 32 4.80 -8.74 -6.59
CA ALA A 32 4.20 -8.66 -5.27
C ALA A 32 4.74 -9.78 -4.34
N ASN A 33 4.83 -11.02 -4.83
CA ASN A 33 5.40 -12.12 -4.04
C ASN A 33 6.89 -11.96 -3.78
N ARG A 34 7.65 -11.38 -4.72
CA ARG A 34 9.07 -11.12 -4.51
C ARG A 34 9.29 -10.10 -3.39
N ILE A 35 8.50 -9.03 -3.36
CA ILE A 35 8.50 -8.03 -2.28
C ILE A 35 8.23 -8.70 -0.93
N MET A 36 7.19 -9.53 -0.85
CA MET A 36 6.85 -10.25 0.38
C MET A 36 7.99 -11.17 0.84
N CYS A 37 8.55 -11.96 -0.08
CA CYS A 37 9.67 -12.86 0.21
C CYS A 37 10.91 -12.11 0.70
N ASP A 38 11.25 -11.00 0.05
CA ASP A 38 12.46 -10.25 0.34
C ASP A 38 12.38 -9.50 1.67
N PHE A 39 11.25 -8.86 1.99
CA PHE A 39 11.10 -8.09 3.22
C PHE A 39 10.69 -8.93 4.43
N PHE A 40 9.72 -9.85 4.30
CA PHE A 40 9.22 -10.61 5.46
C PHE A 40 10.06 -11.84 5.76
N HIS A 41 10.37 -12.65 4.75
CA HIS A 41 11.05 -13.93 4.97
C HIS A 41 12.58 -13.77 4.99
N ARG A 42 13.13 -12.96 4.07
CA ARG A 42 14.58 -12.76 3.94
C ARG A 42 15.09 -11.54 4.68
N LYS A 43 14.20 -10.70 5.22
CA LYS A 43 14.51 -9.51 6.02
C LYS A 43 15.52 -8.56 5.34
N LYS A 44 15.43 -8.43 4.01
CA LYS A 44 16.21 -7.43 3.28
C LYS A 44 15.79 -6.04 3.74
N VAL A 45 16.74 -5.13 3.92
CA VAL A 45 16.42 -3.73 4.25
C VAL A 45 16.11 -3.00 2.95
N PRO A 46 14.90 -2.41 2.79
CA PRO A 46 14.63 -1.59 1.61
C PRO A 46 15.56 -0.38 1.61
N PRO A 47 16.09 0.02 0.43
CA PRO A 47 16.81 1.27 0.33
C PRO A 47 15.87 2.39 0.78
N ARG A 48 16.33 3.21 1.73
CA ARG A 48 15.57 4.36 2.17
C ARG A 48 15.71 5.43 1.10
N LEU A 49 14.59 5.80 0.47
CA LEU A 49 14.53 6.91 -0.47
C LEU A 49 15.04 8.20 0.19
N ALA A 50 15.71 9.07 -0.57
CA ALA A 50 16.11 10.38 -0.10
C ALA A 50 14.86 11.19 0.29
N GLN A 51 15.00 12.15 1.21
CA GLN A 51 13.86 12.95 1.69
C GLN A 51 13.06 13.58 0.54
N GLN A 52 13.77 14.17 -0.43
CA GLN A 52 13.19 14.79 -1.62
C GLN A 52 12.34 13.83 -2.47
N GLU A 53 12.67 12.53 -2.51
CA GLU A 53 11.95 11.50 -3.28
C GLU A 53 10.76 10.93 -2.48
N ARG A 54 10.74 11.11 -1.16
CA ARG A 54 9.60 10.70 -0.32
C ARG A 54 8.52 11.75 -0.27
N ASP A 55 8.93 13.01 -0.31
CA ASP A 55 8.05 14.18 -0.19
C ASP A 55 7.45 14.60 -1.55
N ASP A 56 7.44 13.70 -2.54
CA ASP A 56 6.81 13.91 -3.84
C ASP A 56 5.41 14.57 -3.67
N ASP A 57 5.10 15.56 -4.52
CA ASP A 57 3.86 16.35 -4.52
C ASP A 57 2.58 15.49 -4.43
N PHE A 58 2.68 14.22 -4.79
CA PHE A 58 1.64 13.21 -4.66
C PHE A 58 1.12 13.02 -3.22
N TRP A 59 1.88 13.34 -2.17
CA TRP A 59 1.39 13.23 -0.78
C TRP A 59 1.14 14.59 -0.09
N ALA A 60 1.43 15.71 -0.76
CA ALA A 60 1.35 17.05 -0.17
C ALA A 60 -0.05 17.39 0.41
N HIS A 61 -1.11 16.83 -0.18
CA HIS A 61 -2.50 17.05 0.21
C HIS A 61 -2.97 16.20 1.41
N THR A 62 -2.13 15.30 1.93
CA THR A 62 -2.47 14.51 3.13
C THR A 62 -2.07 15.18 4.44
N ALA A 63 -1.31 16.28 4.39
CA ALA A 63 -0.89 17.04 5.57
C ALA A 63 -2.04 17.81 6.25
N GLU A 64 -3.17 18.03 5.56
CA GLU A 64 -4.33 18.77 6.09
C GLU A 64 -5.29 17.90 6.91
N ALA A 65 -5.04 16.59 7.04
CA ALA A 65 -5.95 15.64 7.70
C ALA A 65 -5.58 15.27 9.16
N ALA A 66 -4.67 16.02 9.80
CA ALA A 66 -4.21 15.79 11.18
C ALA A 66 -4.89 16.70 12.21
#